data_AF-A0A8K0N5D7-F1
#
_entry.id   AF-A0A8K0N5D7-F1
#
_cell.length_a   1.000
_cell.length_b   1.000
_cell.length_c   1.000
_cell.angle_alpha   90.00
_cell.angle_beta   90.00
_cell.angle_gamma   90.00
#
_symmetry.space_group_name_H-M   'P 1'
#
loop_
_entity.id
_entity.type
_entity.pdbx_description
1 polymer ?
#
loop_
_entity_poly.entity_id
_entity_poly.type
_entity_poly.pdbx_seq_one_letter_code
_entity_poly.pdbx_strand_id
1 'polypeptide(L)'
;MEGRDLKCCYRASIDGFSATKFHNCCDFKGPCVVIGYSTKSFKFGAFNPEGYRSTDDYYDTFDAFLFYWKEAGEGGADEPIILPKVGGSGAALFDYARGGPQFGADGLLIGPPLAPVMGGFAGPDTNSGIGDLRQAKSRLGLSYAKREDGKESLFGDESRASLVEVQSLQRRKKLFVHFVLDPVLTSRSSGGASFAARYGCLVLIESIKQLEIGALVSIRGIGRVRIVELMQMHVNIKNLAV
;
A
#
# COMPACT_ATOMS: atom_id res chain seq x y z
N MET A 1 -7.29 12.15 -6.88
CA MET A 1 -7.36 10.86 -7.63
C MET A 1 -8.59 10.77 -8.53
N GLU A 2 -9.28 11.88 -8.81
CA GLU A 2 -10.54 11.89 -9.56
C GLU A 2 -10.41 11.34 -10.99
N GLY A 3 -11.43 10.59 -11.42
CA GLY A 3 -11.55 10.08 -12.79
C GLY A 3 -10.60 8.95 -13.20
N ARG A 4 -10.02 8.20 -12.24
CA ARG A 4 -9.05 7.13 -12.54
C ARG A 4 -9.50 5.76 -12.03
N ASP A 5 -9.31 4.73 -12.85
CA ASP A 5 -9.57 3.34 -12.48
C ASP A 5 -8.68 2.88 -11.31
N LEU A 6 -9.34 2.45 -10.23
CA LEU A 6 -8.71 1.78 -9.10
C LEU A 6 -8.85 0.26 -9.24
N LYS A 7 -7.80 -0.47 -8.84
CA LYS A 7 -7.82 -1.93 -8.69
C LYS A 7 -7.65 -2.26 -7.21
N CYS A 8 -8.54 -3.08 -6.68
CA CYS A 8 -8.36 -3.67 -5.35
C CYS A 8 -7.18 -4.67 -5.40
N CYS A 9 -6.17 -4.44 -4.56
CA CYS A 9 -5.00 -5.30 -4.45
C CYS A 9 -4.99 -6.13 -3.17
N TYR A 10 -5.80 -5.75 -2.18
CA TYR A 10 -5.99 -6.43 -0.90
C TYR A 10 -7.42 -6.24 -0.43
N ARG A 11 -8.03 -7.31 0.08
CA ARG A 11 -9.31 -7.31 0.79
C ARG A 11 -9.24 -8.26 1.98
N ALA A 12 -9.35 -7.74 3.20
CA ALA A 12 -9.14 -8.52 4.42
C ALA A 12 -10.05 -9.73 4.55
N SER A 13 -11.31 -9.62 4.11
CA SER A 13 -12.26 -10.75 4.10
C SER A 13 -11.85 -11.90 3.17
N ILE A 14 -11.02 -11.65 2.16
CA ILE A 14 -10.54 -12.64 1.18
C ILE A 14 -9.12 -13.09 1.50
N ASP A 15 -8.21 -12.12 1.69
CA ASP A 15 -6.77 -12.36 1.82
C ASP A 15 -6.34 -12.65 3.27
N GLY A 16 -7.20 -12.30 4.24
CA GLY A 16 -6.96 -12.45 5.68
C GLY A 16 -6.57 -11.13 6.37
N PHE A 17 -6.88 -11.04 7.66
CA PHE A 17 -6.75 -9.82 8.47
C PHE A 17 -5.37 -9.62 9.11
N SER A 18 -4.32 -10.34 8.71
CA SER A 18 -2.99 -10.11 9.29
C SER A 18 -2.19 -9.07 8.49
N ALA A 19 -1.36 -8.29 9.19
CA ALA A 19 -0.45 -7.32 8.58
C ALA A 19 0.44 -7.95 7.50
N THR A 20 0.92 -9.18 7.73
CA THR A 20 1.71 -9.91 6.73
C THR A 20 0.92 -10.16 5.44
N LYS A 21 -0.38 -10.48 5.53
CA LYS A 21 -1.23 -10.66 4.33
C LYS A 21 -1.46 -9.34 3.60
N PHE A 22 -1.62 -8.25 4.36
CA PHE A 22 -1.67 -6.90 3.80
C PHE A 22 -0.39 -6.58 2.99
N HIS A 23 0.78 -6.73 3.59
CA HIS A 23 2.06 -6.41 2.93
C HIS A 23 2.35 -7.30 1.71
N ASN A 24 2.09 -8.60 1.80
CA ASN A 24 2.15 -9.51 0.65
C ASN A 24 1.30 -9.04 -0.54
N CYS A 25 0.20 -8.34 -0.25
CA CYS A 25 -0.74 -7.85 -1.24
C CYS A 25 -0.50 -6.39 -1.65
N CYS A 26 0.20 -5.58 -0.86
CA CYS A 26 0.28 -4.13 -1.07
C CYS A 26 1.69 -3.65 -1.47
N ASP A 27 2.74 -4.35 -1.05
CA ASP A 27 4.11 -3.87 -1.16
C ASP A 27 4.57 -3.68 -2.61
N PHE A 28 5.37 -2.64 -2.82
CA PHE A 28 5.96 -2.25 -4.11
C PHE A 28 4.97 -1.90 -5.23
N LYS A 29 3.67 -1.81 -4.92
CA LYS A 29 2.65 -1.46 -5.92
C LYS A 29 2.41 0.06 -6.04
N GLY A 30 2.93 0.85 -5.11
CA GLY A 30 2.94 2.33 -5.14
C GLY A 30 1.73 2.98 -4.44
N PRO A 31 1.37 4.22 -4.81
CA PRO A 31 0.32 4.98 -4.13
C PRO A 31 -0.99 4.20 -4.03
N CYS A 32 -1.61 4.23 -2.85
CA CYS A 32 -2.81 3.46 -2.58
C CYS A 32 -3.78 4.21 -1.66
N VAL A 33 -5.05 3.84 -1.79
CA VAL A 33 -6.14 4.27 -0.93
C VAL A 33 -6.52 3.07 -0.07
N VAL A 34 -6.46 3.24 1.24
CA VAL A 34 -6.95 2.27 2.21
C VAL A 34 -8.38 2.65 2.57
N ILE A 35 -9.30 1.68 2.53
CA ILE A 35 -10.71 1.83 2.93
C ILE A 35 -11.00 0.86 4.06
N GLY A 36 -11.58 1.34 5.15
CA GLY A 36 -12.00 0.54 6.29
C GLY A 36 -13.50 0.64 6.54
N TYR A 37 -14.08 -0.49 6.97
CA TYR A 37 -15.47 -0.57 7.43
C TYR A 37 -15.48 -1.07 8.87
N SER A 38 -16.12 -0.32 9.77
CA SER A 38 -16.27 -0.71 11.16
C SER A 38 -17.50 -1.60 11.38
N THR A 39 -17.55 -2.28 12.52
CA THR A 39 -18.74 -3.02 12.99
C THR A 39 -19.95 -2.11 13.24
N LYS A 40 -19.75 -0.80 13.36
CA LYS A 40 -20.80 0.21 13.56
C LYS A 40 -21.24 0.87 12.25
N SER A 41 -21.03 0.21 11.12
CA SER A 41 -21.35 0.74 9.79
C SER A 41 -20.61 2.05 9.43
N PHE A 42 -19.54 2.38 10.14
CA PHE A 42 -18.74 3.57 9.85
C PHE A 42 -17.72 3.28 8.75
N LYS A 43 -17.72 4.10 7.71
CA LYS A 43 -16.81 4.02 6.56
C LYS A 43 -15.77 5.13 6.62
N PHE A 44 -14.50 4.73 6.53
CA PHE A 44 -13.37 5.64 6.55
C PHE A 44 -12.29 5.20 5.57
N GLY A 45 -11.27 6.04 5.41
CA GLY A 45 -10.10 5.67 4.66
C GLY A 45 -8.95 6.64 4.83
N ALA A 46 -7.90 6.33 4.09
CA ALA A 46 -6.69 7.12 4.06
C ALA A 46 -5.98 6.96 2.72
N PHE A 47 -5.29 8.00 2.28
CA PHE A 47 -4.48 7.97 1.08
C PHE A 47 -3.00 8.00 1.43
N ASN A 48 -2.28 6.99 0.96
CA ASN A 48 -0.83 6.88 1.08
C ASN A 48 -0.20 7.16 -0.31
N PRO A 49 0.46 8.32 -0.51
CA PRO A 49 1.13 8.65 -1.77
C PRO A 49 2.39 7.82 -2.03
N GLU A 50 3.07 7.33 -0.98
CA GLU A 50 4.32 6.58 -1.11
C GLU A 50 4.10 5.09 -1.43
N GLY A 51 2.99 4.53 -0.96
CA GLY A 51 2.75 3.09 -0.93
C GLY A 51 3.44 2.41 0.24
N TYR A 52 3.54 1.08 0.17
CA TYR A 52 4.17 0.23 1.21
C TYR A 52 5.34 -0.55 0.63
N ARG A 53 6.36 -0.80 1.45
CA ARG A 53 7.58 -1.53 1.11
C ARG A 53 8.12 -2.35 2.30
N SER A 54 7.46 -2.33 3.46
CA SER A 54 7.90 -3.00 4.69
C SER A 54 9.30 -2.57 5.14
N THR A 55 9.60 -1.27 5.11
CA THR A 55 10.95 -0.77 5.44
C THR A 55 11.23 -0.61 6.93
N ASP A 56 10.22 -0.75 7.78
CA ASP A 56 10.29 -0.42 9.22
C ASP A 56 10.74 1.03 9.48
N ASP A 57 10.30 1.96 8.61
CA ASP A 57 10.65 3.38 8.65
C ASP A 57 9.41 4.28 8.54
N TYR A 58 9.60 5.58 8.65
CA TYR A 58 8.58 6.60 8.46
C TYR A 58 8.90 7.51 7.27
N TYR A 59 7.85 8.07 6.67
CA TYR A 59 7.96 8.97 5.53
C TYR A 59 7.27 10.30 5.81
N ASP A 60 7.92 11.38 5.40
CA ASP A 60 7.31 12.72 5.37
C ASP A 60 6.61 12.98 4.04
N THR A 61 5.41 13.52 4.12
CA THR A 61 4.62 13.94 2.95
C THR A 61 3.44 14.81 3.39
N PHE A 62 3.12 15.82 2.59
CA PHE A 62 1.90 16.63 2.74
C PHE A 62 0.73 16.09 1.90
N ASP A 63 1.00 15.18 0.97
CA ASP A 63 -0.02 14.62 0.07
C ASP A 63 -0.81 13.48 0.71
N ALA A 64 -0.38 12.97 1.87
CA ALA A 64 -1.15 12.01 2.65
C ALA A 64 -2.33 12.70 3.34
N PHE A 65 -3.48 12.03 3.35
CA PHE A 65 -4.67 12.51 4.03
C PHE A 65 -5.53 11.36 4.54
N LEU A 66 -6.29 11.62 5.60
CA LEU A 66 -7.35 10.74 6.08
C LEU A 66 -8.69 11.22 5.51
N PHE A 67 -9.70 10.37 5.51
CA PHE A 67 -11.05 10.78 5.14
C PHE A 67 -12.12 9.85 5.73
N TYR A 68 -13.36 10.35 5.80
CA TYR A 68 -14.51 9.59 6.27
C TYR A 68 -15.82 10.08 5.64
N TRP A 69 -16.87 9.28 5.76
CA TRP A 69 -18.23 9.67 5.38
C TRP A 69 -19.08 9.95 6.61
N LYS A 70 -19.98 10.93 6.52
CA LYS A 70 -21.03 11.15 7.52
C LYS A 70 -22.01 9.97 7.52
N GLU A 71 -22.66 9.72 8.64
CA GLU A 71 -23.69 8.69 8.71
C GLU A 71 -24.92 9.05 7.87
N ALA A 72 -25.63 8.03 7.40
CA ALA A 72 -26.86 8.18 6.63
C ALA A 72 -27.95 8.81 7.51
N GLY A 73 -28.21 10.09 7.32
CA GLY A 73 -29.21 10.86 8.09
C GLY A 73 -28.80 12.31 8.35
N GLU A 74 -27.50 12.62 8.35
CA GLU A 74 -26.98 13.98 8.55
C GLU A 74 -26.80 14.73 7.21
N GLY A 75 -27.77 14.62 6.31
CA GLY A 75 -27.70 15.26 4.98
C GLY A 75 -26.54 14.74 4.10
N GLY A 76 -26.11 13.50 4.34
CA GLY A 76 -24.87 12.92 3.80
C GLY A 76 -24.78 12.99 2.28
N ALA A 77 -23.93 13.90 1.79
CA ALA A 77 -23.40 13.81 0.44
C ALA A 77 -22.58 12.52 0.30
N ASP A 78 -22.59 11.91 -0.89
CA ASP A 78 -21.70 10.79 -1.26
C ASP A 78 -20.20 11.15 -1.19
N GLU A 79 -19.89 12.41 -0.89
CA GLU A 79 -18.55 12.95 -0.81
C GLU A 79 -17.90 12.71 0.56
N PRO A 80 -16.67 12.16 0.59
CA PRO A 80 -15.92 12.01 1.82
C PRO A 80 -15.43 13.36 2.35
N ILE A 81 -15.45 13.54 3.67
CA ILE A 81 -14.73 14.62 4.34
C ILE A 81 -13.26 14.27 4.39
N ILE A 82 -12.41 15.18 3.91
CA ILE A 82 -10.95 15.03 3.87
C ILE A 82 -10.32 15.71 5.08
N LEU A 83 -9.43 14.98 5.75
CA LEU A 83 -8.60 15.46 6.85
C LEU A 83 -7.14 15.51 6.35
N PRO A 84 -6.67 16.65 5.84
CA PRO A 84 -5.32 16.78 5.30
C PRO A 84 -4.24 16.65 6.39
N LYS A 85 -3.00 16.43 5.96
CA LYS A 85 -1.81 16.62 6.81
C LYS A 85 -1.70 18.11 7.19
N VAL A 86 -1.65 18.45 8.49
CA VAL A 86 -1.65 19.86 8.96
C VAL A 86 -0.55 20.23 9.96
N GLY A 87 0.31 19.30 10.36
CA GLY A 87 1.39 19.60 11.31
C GLY A 87 2.05 18.36 11.91
N GLY A 88 2.66 18.51 13.09
CA GLY A 88 3.30 17.42 13.83
C GLY A 88 4.73 17.10 13.38
N SER A 89 5.27 15.95 13.83
CA SER A 89 6.53 15.44 13.30
C SER A 89 6.41 15.20 11.80
N GLY A 90 7.54 15.27 11.06
CA GLY A 90 7.60 14.88 9.65
C GLY A 90 7.28 13.40 9.40
N ALA A 91 6.76 12.65 10.37
CA ALA A 91 6.32 11.28 10.17
C ALA A 91 4.83 11.26 9.79
N ALA A 92 4.54 11.49 8.51
CA ALA A 92 3.18 11.42 7.97
C ALA A 92 2.70 9.96 7.85
N LEU A 93 3.61 9.05 7.56
CA LEU A 93 3.34 7.63 7.30
C LEU A 93 4.35 6.77 8.07
N PHE A 94 3.95 5.58 8.50
CA PHE A 94 4.84 4.56 9.05
C PHE A 94 4.64 3.26 8.27
N ASP A 95 5.73 2.67 7.79
CA ASP A 95 5.77 1.46 6.96
C ASP A 95 6.40 0.30 7.73
N TYR A 96 5.72 -0.13 8.79
CA TYR A 96 6.17 -1.25 9.63
C TYR A 96 5.85 -2.60 8.99
N ALA A 97 6.84 -3.45 8.78
CA ALA A 97 6.69 -4.76 8.13
C ALA A 97 5.71 -5.70 8.87
N ARG A 98 5.50 -5.46 10.17
CA ARG A 98 4.61 -6.22 11.05
C ARG A 98 3.34 -5.48 11.46
N GLY A 99 3.19 -4.22 11.04
CA GLY A 99 1.99 -3.42 11.25
C GLY A 99 1.13 -3.41 9.99
N GLY A 100 -0.16 -3.09 10.12
CA GLY A 100 -0.95 -2.69 8.97
C GLY A 100 -0.74 -1.21 8.62
N PRO A 101 -1.65 -0.62 7.83
CA PRO A 101 -1.61 0.80 7.48
C PRO A 101 -1.49 1.73 8.70
N GLN A 102 -0.48 2.59 8.71
CA GLN A 102 -0.29 3.59 9.75
C GLN A 102 0.00 4.99 9.18
N PHE A 103 -0.82 5.94 9.60
CA PHE A 103 -0.79 7.35 9.21
C PHE A 103 -0.55 8.19 10.45
N GLY A 104 0.62 8.81 10.54
CA GLY A 104 1.06 9.54 11.72
C GLY A 104 1.31 8.63 12.92
N ALA A 105 1.83 9.21 14.00
CA ALA A 105 2.11 8.46 15.23
C ALA A 105 0.81 8.00 15.92
N ASP A 106 -0.25 8.79 15.80
CA ASP A 106 -1.57 8.54 16.39
C ASP A 106 -2.74 8.91 15.45
N GLY A 107 -2.45 9.20 14.18
CA GLY A 107 -3.46 9.65 13.21
C GLY A 107 -4.49 8.58 12.91
N LEU A 108 -4.05 7.50 12.26
CA LEU A 108 -4.82 6.29 12.02
C LEU A 108 -3.89 5.09 12.01
N LEU A 109 -4.12 4.13 12.89
CA LEU A 109 -3.35 2.89 13.02
C LEU A 109 -4.31 1.73 12.81
N ILE A 110 -4.13 0.95 11.74
CA ILE A 110 -4.92 -0.26 11.47
C ILE A 110 -4.02 -1.47 11.69
N GLY A 111 -4.36 -2.32 12.67
CA GLY A 111 -3.53 -3.45 13.07
C GLY A 111 -2.08 -3.07 13.36
N PRO A 112 -1.80 -2.14 14.29
CA PRO A 112 -0.43 -1.80 14.65
C PRO A 112 0.33 -3.04 15.18
N PRO A 113 1.67 -3.05 15.12
CA PRO A 113 2.45 -4.15 15.66
C PRO A 113 2.21 -4.32 17.16
N LEU A 114 2.24 -5.56 17.65
CA LEU A 114 1.93 -5.88 19.07
C LEU A 114 3.04 -5.44 20.05
N ALA A 115 4.22 -5.07 19.54
CA ALA A 115 5.31 -4.49 20.33
C ALA A 115 5.71 -3.11 19.78
N PRO A 116 6.10 -2.14 20.64
CA PRO A 116 6.54 -0.83 20.18
C PRO A 116 7.81 -0.96 19.34
N VAL A 117 7.72 -0.65 18.04
CA VAL A 117 8.89 -0.54 17.16
C VAL A 117 9.51 0.85 17.36
N MET A 118 10.02 1.10 18.57
CA MET A 118 10.70 2.35 18.92
C MET A 118 12.18 2.07 19.18
N GLY A 119 12.99 2.11 18.11
CA GLY A 119 14.45 2.31 18.17
C GLY A 119 15.29 1.27 18.92
N GLY A 120 14.71 0.20 19.45
CA GLY A 120 15.45 -0.90 20.06
C GLY A 120 15.86 -1.90 19.00
N PHE A 121 17.10 -2.40 19.08
CA PHE A 121 17.56 -3.60 18.39
C PHE A 121 16.62 -4.75 18.74
N ALA A 122 15.55 -4.91 17.96
CA ALA A 122 14.70 -6.07 17.95
C ALA A 122 15.58 -7.21 17.41
N GLY A 123 16.22 -7.92 18.33
CA GLY A 123 17.01 -9.09 18.00
C GLY A 123 16.17 -10.09 17.18
N PRO A 124 16.84 -11.00 16.44
CA PRO A 124 16.19 -11.92 15.50
C PRO A 124 15.05 -12.76 16.11
N ASP A 125 14.99 -12.85 17.45
CA ASP A 125 14.05 -13.66 18.21
C ASP A 125 12.90 -12.86 18.86
N THR A 126 12.78 -11.55 18.61
CA THR A 126 11.65 -10.79 19.16
C THR A 126 10.36 -11.20 18.46
N ASN A 127 9.51 -11.91 19.20
CA ASN A 127 8.16 -12.31 18.82
C ASN A 127 7.20 -11.11 18.86
N SER A 128 7.64 -9.97 18.29
CA SER A 128 6.87 -8.76 18.07
C SER A 128 5.70 -9.14 17.17
N GLY A 129 4.55 -9.38 17.78
CA GLY A 129 3.44 -10.06 17.14
C GLY A 129 2.89 -9.28 15.95
N ILE A 130 2.45 -10.03 14.94
CA ILE A 130 1.88 -9.52 13.70
C ILE A 130 0.57 -8.77 14.02
N GLY A 131 0.43 -7.56 13.49
CA GLY A 131 -0.77 -6.76 13.67
C GLY A 131 -2.03 -7.41 13.10
N ASP A 132 -3.15 -7.29 13.83
CA ASP A 132 -4.47 -7.74 13.40
C ASP A 132 -5.31 -6.55 12.90
N LEU A 133 -5.61 -6.55 11.60
CA LEU A 133 -6.38 -5.51 10.92
C LEU A 133 -7.87 -5.52 11.30
N ARG A 134 -8.32 -6.39 12.21
CA ARG A 134 -9.66 -6.28 12.85
C ARG A 134 -9.77 -5.14 13.85
N GLN A 135 -8.67 -4.48 14.21
CA GLN A 135 -8.68 -3.34 15.12
C GLN A 135 -8.01 -2.13 14.50
N ALA A 136 -8.60 -0.97 14.71
CA ALA A 136 -7.97 0.30 14.42
C ALA A 136 -8.02 1.25 15.62
N LYS A 137 -7.04 2.14 15.68
CA LYS A 137 -6.95 3.25 16.64
C LYS A 137 -6.78 4.55 15.87
N SER A 138 -7.45 5.60 16.31
CA SER A 138 -7.25 6.94 15.79
C SER A 138 -7.41 7.95 16.92
N ARG A 139 -6.48 8.89 17.01
CA ARG A 139 -6.61 10.11 17.81
C ARG A 139 -6.32 11.36 16.98
N LEU A 140 -6.22 11.22 15.65
CA LEU A 140 -5.79 12.20 14.61
C LEU A 140 -4.39 12.81 14.86
N GLY A 141 -4.06 13.05 16.12
CA GLY A 141 -2.79 13.51 16.62
C GLY A 141 -2.55 14.94 16.18
N LEU A 142 -1.26 15.29 16.12
CA LEU A 142 -0.82 16.55 15.53
C LEU A 142 -0.57 16.42 14.03
N SER A 143 -0.58 15.19 13.49
CA SER A 143 -0.25 14.92 12.09
C SER A 143 -1.37 15.34 11.14
N TYR A 144 -2.62 15.01 11.46
CA TYR A 144 -3.76 15.20 10.56
C TYR A 144 -4.81 16.14 11.14
N ALA A 145 -5.56 16.79 10.25
CA ALA A 145 -6.63 17.72 10.62
C ALA A 145 -7.67 17.04 11.51
N LYS A 146 -8.20 17.83 12.44
CA LYS A 146 -9.33 17.41 13.27
C LYS A 146 -10.62 17.43 12.45
N ARG A 147 -11.61 16.68 12.91
CA ARG A 147 -12.95 16.68 12.32
C ARG A 147 -13.63 18.04 12.54
N GLU A 148 -14.52 18.41 11.62
CA GLU A 148 -15.30 19.65 11.70
C GLU A 148 -16.23 19.69 12.93
N ASP A 149 -16.65 18.51 13.41
CA ASP A 149 -17.45 18.35 14.64
C ASP A 149 -16.63 18.50 15.93
N GLY A 150 -15.34 18.85 15.84
CA GLY A 150 -14.44 19.04 16.96
C GLY A 150 -13.97 17.74 17.62
N LYS A 151 -14.34 16.57 17.09
CA LYS A 151 -13.92 15.29 17.65
C LYS A 151 -12.46 15.00 17.33
N GLU A 152 -11.76 14.48 18.34
CA GLU A 152 -10.32 14.20 18.26
C GLU A 152 -10.00 12.84 17.61
N SER A 153 -10.98 11.96 17.37
CA SER A 153 -10.75 10.68 16.68
C SER A 153 -11.43 10.64 15.32
N LEU A 154 -10.80 9.94 14.36
CA LEU A 154 -11.47 9.56 13.12
C LEU A 154 -12.78 8.80 13.38
N PHE A 155 -12.86 8.02 14.48
CA PHE A 155 -14.05 7.24 14.86
C PHE A 155 -15.03 8.02 15.75
N GLY A 156 -14.94 9.34 15.75
CA GLY A 156 -15.81 10.21 16.54
C GLY A 156 -15.41 10.21 18.02
N ASP A 157 -16.33 9.79 18.89
CA ASP A 157 -16.12 9.84 20.34
C ASP A 157 -15.22 8.71 20.85
N GLU A 158 -15.02 7.67 20.04
CA GLU A 158 -14.17 6.53 20.36
C GLU A 158 -12.79 6.68 19.75
N SER A 159 -11.75 6.30 20.48
CA SER A 159 -10.38 6.28 19.92
C SER A 159 -10.00 4.97 19.24
N ARG A 160 -10.89 3.97 19.26
CA ARG A 160 -10.69 2.63 18.69
C ARG A 160 -11.93 2.16 17.97
N ALA A 161 -11.76 1.34 16.94
CA ALA A 161 -12.84 0.70 16.22
C ALA A 161 -12.50 -0.77 15.91
N SER A 162 -13.52 -1.62 15.96
CA SER A 162 -13.45 -2.98 15.41
C SER A 162 -13.83 -2.93 13.93
N LEU A 163 -13.02 -3.58 13.08
CA LEU A 163 -13.17 -3.56 11.64
C LEU A 163 -13.71 -4.89 11.12
N VAL A 164 -14.67 -4.80 10.20
CA VAL A 164 -15.22 -5.95 9.47
C VAL A 164 -14.61 -6.10 8.08
N GLU A 165 -13.99 -5.04 7.55
CA GLU A 165 -13.33 -5.08 6.26
C GLU A 165 -12.25 -4.00 6.17
N VAL A 166 -11.14 -4.35 5.51
CA VAL A 166 -10.06 -3.42 5.13
C VAL A 166 -9.68 -3.73 3.69
N GLN A 167 -9.72 -2.71 2.83
CA GLN A 167 -9.36 -2.81 1.42
C GLN A 167 -8.21 -1.87 1.10
N SER A 168 -7.28 -2.32 0.26
CA SER A 168 -6.30 -1.44 -0.38
C SER A 168 -6.59 -1.37 -1.87
N LEU A 169 -6.77 -0.15 -2.35
CA LEU A 169 -7.08 0.19 -3.72
C LEU A 169 -5.91 0.95 -4.32
N GLN A 170 -5.44 0.53 -5.46
CA GLN A 170 -4.30 1.17 -6.14
C GLN A 170 -4.72 1.67 -7.49
N ARG A 171 -4.07 2.75 -7.93
CA ARG A 171 -4.18 3.16 -9.33
C ARG A 171 -3.72 2.00 -10.20
N ARG A 172 -4.49 1.64 -11.23
CA ARG A 172 -4.01 0.71 -12.26
C ARG A 172 -2.75 1.30 -12.90
N LYS A 173 -1.58 0.79 -12.50
CA LYS A 173 -0.32 1.10 -13.17
C LYS A 173 -0.37 0.44 -14.55
N LYS A 174 -0.43 1.29 -15.58
CA LYS A 174 -0.20 0.88 -16.96
C LYS A 174 1.29 0.88 -17.29
N LEU A 175 2.17 1.31 -16.38
CA LEU A 175 3.60 1.42 -16.64
C LEU A 175 4.38 0.27 -16.00
N PHE A 176 5.27 -0.35 -16.76
CA PHE A 176 6.23 -1.34 -16.30
C PHE A 176 7.55 -1.19 -17.06
N VAL A 177 8.63 -1.76 -16.54
CA VAL A 177 9.91 -1.79 -17.26
C VAL A 177 10.06 -3.14 -17.93
N HIS A 178 10.31 -3.13 -19.24
CA HIS A 178 10.67 -4.31 -20.02
C HIS A 178 12.19 -4.36 -20.18
N PHE A 179 12.80 -5.47 -19.77
CA PHE A 179 14.23 -5.70 -19.90
C PHE A 179 14.50 -6.78 -20.93
N VAL A 180 15.57 -6.59 -21.70
CA VAL A 180 16.15 -7.67 -22.51
C VAL A 180 17.28 -8.30 -21.68
N LEU A 181 17.17 -9.60 -21.47
CA LEU A 181 18.12 -10.41 -20.70
C LEU A 181 19.01 -11.20 -21.65
N ASP A 182 20.31 -10.98 -21.58
CA ASP A 182 21.30 -11.76 -22.33
C ASP A 182 21.92 -12.84 -21.43
N PRO A 183 22.10 -14.08 -21.90
CA PRO A 183 22.78 -15.10 -21.13
C PRO A 183 24.25 -14.72 -20.89
N VAL A 184 24.74 -14.96 -19.68
CA VAL A 184 26.14 -14.78 -19.29
C VAL A 184 26.79 -16.16 -19.21
N LEU A 185 27.66 -16.46 -20.16
CA LEU A 185 28.44 -17.70 -20.17
C LEU A 185 29.57 -17.60 -19.14
N THR A 186 29.44 -18.31 -18.02
CA THR A 186 30.50 -18.45 -17.02
C THR A 186 31.14 -19.84 -17.16
N SER A 187 32.47 -19.91 -17.15
CA SER A 187 33.24 -21.14 -17.42
C SER A 187 33.30 -22.13 -16.24
N ARG A 188 32.50 -21.96 -15.20
CA ARG A 188 32.47 -22.83 -14.02
C ARG A 188 31.03 -23.22 -13.69
N SER A 189 30.71 -24.49 -13.93
CA SER A 189 29.40 -25.09 -13.67
C SER A 189 29.24 -25.49 -12.20
N SER A 190 28.29 -24.87 -11.50
CA SER A 190 27.45 -25.50 -10.46
C SER A 190 26.28 -24.61 -9.98
N GLY A 191 26.25 -23.32 -10.33
CA GLY A 191 25.09 -22.43 -10.12
C GLY A 191 24.34 -22.18 -11.44
N GLY A 192 23.01 -22.05 -11.39
CA GLY A 192 22.13 -21.96 -12.56
C GLY A 192 22.45 -20.85 -13.58
N ALA A 193 21.69 -20.83 -14.68
CA ALA A 193 21.90 -19.88 -15.77
C ALA A 193 21.89 -18.42 -15.27
N SER A 194 22.93 -17.67 -15.60
CA SER A 194 23.07 -16.25 -15.27
C SER A 194 22.67 -15.39 -16.46
N PHE A 195 21.97 -14.28 -16.21
CA PHE A 195 21.53 -13.35 -17.25
C PHE A 195 21.93 -11.91 -16.87
N ALA A 196 22.31 -11.11 -17.87
CA ALA A 196 22.58 -9.69 -17.74
C ALA A 196 21.46 -8.88 -18.38
N ALA A 197 20.83 -7.99 -17.61
CA ALA A 197 19.91 -6.99 -18.14
C ALA A 197 20.71 -5.82 -18.72
N ARG A 198 20.92 -5.80 -20.04
CA ARG A 198 21.73 -4.74 -20.69
C ARG A 198 20.91 -3.50 -21.05
N TYR A 199 19.64 -3.69 -21.39
CA TYR A 199 18.76 -2.64 -21.88
C TYR A 199 17.40 -2.73 -21.19
N GLY A 200 16.88 -1.57 -20.78
CA GLY A 200 15.53 -1.45 -20.24
C GLY A 200 14.74 -0.38 -20.99
N CYS A 201 13.46 -0.66 -21.23
CA CYS A 201 12.51 0.31 -21.75
C CYS A 201 11.38 0.49 -20.74
N LEU A 202 11.03 1.74 -20.43
CA LEU A 202 9.80 2.05 -19.73
C LEU A 202 8.65 1.87 -20.74
N VAL A 203 7.69 1.02 -20.38
CA VAL A 203 6.62 0.57 -21.26
C VAL A 203 5.28 0.95 -20.65
N LEU A 204 4.39 1.48 -21.48
CA LEU A 204 2.99 1.77 -21.16
C LEU A 204 2.08 0.72 -21.80
N ILE A 205 1.22 0.08 -21.01
CA ILE A 205 0.08 -0.70 -21.48
C ILE A 205 -0.97 0.26 -22.00
N GLU A 206 -1.21 0.24 -23.30
CA GLU A 206 -2.21 1.10 -23.94
C GLU A 206 -3.61 0.53 -23.71
N SER A 207 -3.78 -0.76 -24.00
CA SER A 207 -5.06 -1.47 -23.89
C SER A 207 -4.87 -2.95 -23.58
N ILE A 208 -5.85 -3.53 -22.89
CA ILE A 208 -5.96 -4.97 -22.65
C ILE A 208 -7.33 -5.39 -23.18
N LYS A 209 -7.37 -6.36 -24.08
CA LYS A 209 -8.60 -6.95 -24.61
C LYS A 209 -8.64 -8.43 -24.23
N GLN A 210 -9.65 -8.84 -23.49
CA GLN A 210 -9.87 -10.25 -23.17
C GLN A 210 -10.34 -11.00 -24.43
N LEU A 211 -9.79 -12.20 -24.63
CA LEU A 211 -10.11 -13.13 -25.71
C LEU A 211 -10.65 -14.42 -25.10
N GLU A 212 -11.30 -15.27 -25.91
CA GLU A 212 -11.88 -16.53 -25.44
C GLU A 212 -10.85 -17.46 -24.77
N ILE A 213 -9.60 -17.43 -25.22
CA ILE A 213 -8.50 -18.26 -24.69
C ILE A 213 -7.34 -17.45 -24.09
N GLY A 214 -7.53 -16.16 -23.80
CA GLY A 214 -6.44 -15.35 -23.25
C GLY A 214 -6.71 -13.84 -23.21
N ALA A 215 -5.65 -13.04 -23.39
CA ALA A 215 -5.74 -11.59 -23.47
C ALA A 215 -4.74 -11.04 -24.49
N LEU A 216 -5.18 -10.08 -25.29
CA LEU A 216 -4.33 -9.24 -26.13
C LEU A 216 -3.93 -7.99 -25.33
N VAL A 217 -2.63 -7.76 -25.18
CA VAL A 217 -2.08 -6.61 -24.46
C VAL A 217 -1.30 -5.75 -25.45
N SER A 218 -1.79 -4.53 -25.74
CA SER A 218 -1.02 -3.54 -26.50
C SER A 218 -0.13 -2.73 -25.57
N ILE A 219 1.14 -2.59 -25.94
CA ILE A 219 2.14 -1.88 -25.18
C ILE A 219 2.88 -0.87 -26.07
N ARG A 220 3.27 0.27 -25.49
CA ARG A 220 4.08 1.32 -26.12
C ARG A 220 5.34 1.55 -25.29
N GLY A 221 6.51 1.45 -25.93
CA GLY A 221 7.75 1.93 -25.32
C GLY A 221 7.75 3.45 -25.23
N ILE A 222 7.95 4.00 -24.04
CA ILE A 222 7.89 5.44 -23.79
C ILE A 222 9.23 6.07 -23.42
N GLY A 223 10.25 5.26 -23.11
CA GLY A 223 11.58 5.77 -22.82
C GLY A 223 12.61 4.70 -22.54
N ARG A 224 13.89 5.06 -22.64
CA ARG A 224 15.01 4.23 -22.18
C ARG A 224 15.17 4.41 -20.67
N VAL A 225 15.44 3.32 -19.95
CA VAL A 225 15.76 3.36 -18.52
C VAL A 225 17.14 2.75 -18.29
N ARG A 226 17.92 3.38 -17.41
CA ARG A 226 19.22 2.88 -16.95
C ARG A 226 19.00 2.13 -15.64
N ILE A 227 19.49 0.90 -15.58
CA ILE A 227 19.43 0.07 -14.36
C ILE A 227 20.55 0.54 -13.44
N VAL A 228 20.19 1.00 -12.26
CA VAL A 228 21.15 1.45 -11.22
C VAL A 228 21.38 0.33 -10.21
N GLU A 229 20.31 -0.34 -9.78
CA GLU A 229 20.36 -1.48 -8.86
C GLU A 229 19.16 -2.41 -9.13
N LEU A 230 19.37 -3.72 -9.09
CA LEU A 230 18.32 -4.72 -9.29
C LEU A 230 18.18 -5.56 -8.01
N MET A 231 17.22 -5.18 -7.16
CA MET A 231 16.91 -5.95 -5.95
C MET A 231 16.25 -7.29 -6.34
N GLN A 232 16.55 -8.34 -5.58
CA GLN A 232 16.10 -9.71 -5.87
C GLN A 232 14.56 -9.78 -5.96
N MET A 233 14.06 -9.95 -7.18
CA MET A 233 12.63 -10.05 -7.46
C MET A 233 12.15 -11.49 -7.32
N HIS A 234 10.96 -11.70 -6.73
CA HIS A 234 10.25 -12.97 -6.87
C HIS A 234 9.86 -13.14 -8.35
N VAL A 235 10.52 -14.08 -9.02
CA VAL A 235 10.43 -14.31 -10.46
C VAL A 235 9.06 -14.89 -10.83
N ASN A 236 8.20 -14.07 -11.44
CA ASN A 236 7.03 -14.53 -12.20
C ASN A 236 7.33 -14.40 -13.71
N ILE A 237 8.43 -15.01 -14.16
CA ILE A 237 8.72 -15.12 -15.60
C ILE A 237 7.86 -16.26 -16.15
N LYS A 238 6.79 -15.92 -16.88
CA LYS A 238 6.12 -16.87 -17.77
C LYS A 238 6.86 -16.83 -19.10
N ASN A 239 7.79 -17.75 -19.30
CA ASN A 239 8.41 -17.96 -20.60
C ASN A 239 7.33 -18.43 -21.58
N LEU A 240 7.10 -17.67 -22.65
CA LEU A 240 6.53 -18.21 -23.88
C LEU A 240 7.71 -18.40 -24.83
N ALA A 241 8.17 -19.64 -24.94
CA ALA A 241 9.04 -20.03 -26.04
C ALA A 241 8.17 -20.02 -27.32
N VAL A 242 8.59 -19.27 -28.32
CA VAL A 242 8.08 -19.42 -29.70
C VAL A 242 8.98 -20.42 -30.41
#